data_AF-A0A3D2G2P5-F1
#
_entry.id   AF-A0A3D2G2P5-F1
#
_cell.length_a   1.000
_cell.length_b   1.000
_cell.length_c   1.000
_cell.angle_alpha   90.00
_cell.angle_beta   90.00
_cell.angle_gamma   90.00
#
_symmetry.space_group_name_H-M   'P 1'
#
loop_
_entity.id
_entity.type
_entity.pdbx_description
1 polymer ?
#
loop_
_entity_poly.entity_id
_entity_poly.type
_entity_poly.pdbx_seq_one_letter_code
_entity_poly.pdbx_strand_id
1 'polypeptide(L)'
;MRVELLHWAESVLKYLVQFGIILLEGTGAVILLFSGAKSVVRLCKNQPHARLSMAQGIALALCFKLGGEVLRTVIVREWSELLVLGAIIFLHAAMSILIHWEIKMEEKRLSAMSDLTD
;
A
#
# COMPACT_ATOMS: atom_id res chain seq x y z
N MET A 1 40.34 -5.39 5.68
CA MET A 1 39.63 -6.00 4.52
C MET A 1 38.21 -6.51 4.83
N ARG A 2 37.96 -7.58 5.60
CA ARG A 2 36.58 -8.08 5.86
C ARG A 2 35.67 -7.10 6.63
N VAL A 3 36.21 -6.38 7.61
CA VAL A 3 35.49 -5.37 8.40
C VAL A 3 35.15 -4.09 7.62
N GLU A 4 36.02 -3.67 6.70
CA GLU A 4 35.77 -2.50 5.84
C GLU A 4 34.69 -2.76 4.79
N LEU A 5 34.65 -3.97 4.22
CA LEU A 5 33.61 -4.42 3.30
C LEU A 5 32.23 -4.47 3.97
N LEU A 6 32.18 -4.90 5.24
CA LEU A 6 30.94 -4.93 6.02
C LEU A 6 30.42 -3.52 6.30
N HIS A 7 31.28 -2.58 6.73
CA HIS A 7 30.88 -1.19 6.96
C HIS A 7 30.41 -0.48 5.68
N TRP A 8 31.03 -0.78 4.54
CA TRP A 8 30.61 -0.23 3.24
C TRP A 8 29.25 -0.79 2.81
N ALA A 9 29.06 -2.12 2.91
CA ALA A 9 27.78 -2.76 2.58
C ALA A 9 26.63 -2.28 3.48
N GLU A 10 26.89 -2.10 4.77
CA GLU A 10 25.89 -1.59 5.72
C GLU A 10 25.49 -0.14 5.42
N SER A 11 26.47 0.68 5.01
CA SER A 11 26.22 2.07 4.58
C SER A 11 25.36 2.11 3.33
N VAL A 12 25.69 1.30 2.32
CA VAL A 12 24.89 1.18 1.08
C VAL A 12 23.48 0.70 1.37
N LEU A 13 23.31 -0.28 2.25
CA LEU A 13 22.00 -0.80 2.64
C LEU A 13 21.16 0.27 3.37
N LYS A 14 21.76 1.04 4.29
CA LYS A 14 21.08 2.15 4.98
C LYS A 14 20.55 3.19 3.98
N TYR A 15 21.37 3.60 3.01
CA TYR A 15 20.93 4.53 1.97
C TYR A 15 19.81 3.96 1.11
N LEU A 16 19.92 2.70 0.68
CA LEU A 16 18.90 2.04 -0.14
C LEU A 16 17.56 1.93 0.60
N VAL A 17 17.59 1.53 1.88
CA VAL A 17 16.40 1.41 2.72
C VAL A 17 15.77 2.76 2.98
N GLN A 18 16.57 3.77 3.34
CA GLN A 18 16.08 5.12 3.56
C GLN A 18 15.42 5.70 2.31
N PHE A 19 16.00 5.43 1.13
CA PHE A 19 15.40 5.79 -0.14
C PHE A 19 14.08 5.04 -0.40
N GLY A 20 14.04 3.73 -0.11
CA GLY A 20 12.84 2.91 -0.20
C GLY A 20 11.70 3.40 0.69
N ILE A 21 11.99 3.82 1.93
CA ILE A 21 10.99 4.38 2.86
C ILE A 21 10.37 5.66 2.28
N ILE A 22 11.20 6.58 1.79
CA ILE A 22 10.75 7.84 1.20
C ILE A 22 9.86 7.58 -0.02
N LEU A 23 10.25 6.65 -0.89
CA LEU A 23 9.45 6.27 -2.06
C LEU A 23 8.11 5.63 -1.68
N LEU A 24 8.11 4.73 -0.69
CA LEU A 24 6.91 4.05 -0.22
C LEU A 24 5.94 5.04 0.46
N GLU A 25 6.43 5.87 1.39
CA GLU A 25 5.60 6.90 2.04
C GLU A 25 5.07 7.92 1.03
N GLY A 26 5.92 8.36 0.08
CA GLY A 26 5.53 9.30 -0.96
C GLY A 26 4.45 8.74 -1.88
N THR A 27 4.61 7.51 -2.35
CA THR A 27 3.63 6.84 -3.22
C THR A 27 2.29 6.65 -2.51
N GLY A 28 2.32 6.21 -1.25
CA GLY A 28 1.12 6.07 -0.42
C GLY A 28 0.38 7.40 -0.23
N ALA A 29 1.12 8.49 0.04
CA ALA A 29 0.54 9.82 0.20
C ALA A 29 -0.11 10.34 -1.10
N VAL A 30 0.52 10.13 -2.25
CA VAL A 30 -0.04 10.53 -3.56
C VAL A 30 -1.33 9.78 -3.87
N ILE A 31 -1.35 8.45 -3.66
CA ILE A 31 -2.54 7.62 -3.87
C ILE A 31 -3.69 8.05 -2.94
N LEU A 32 -3.39 8.32 -1.67
CA LEU A 32 -4.37 8.80 -0.69
C LEU A 32 -5.00 10.13 -1.14
N LEU A 33 -4.16 11.09 -1.54
CA LEU A 33 -4.60 12.42 -1.98
C LEU A 33 -5.48 12.32 -3.24
N PHE A 34 -5.05 11.56 -4.24
CA PHE A 34 -5.83 11.37 -5.46
C PHE A 34 -7.16 10.67 -5.21
N SER A 35 -7.18 9.60 -4.41
CA SER A 35 -8.41 8.88 -4.09
C SER A 35 -9.36 9.74 -3.25
N GLY A 36 -8.83 10.46 -2.25
CA GLY A 36 -9.59 11.39 -1.42
C GLY A 36 -10.23 12.50 -2.23
N ALA A 37 -9.45 13.21 -3.06
CA ALA A 37 -9.95 14.28 -3.92
C ALA A 37 -11.05 13.77 -4.87
N LYS A 38 -10.83 12.62 -5.52
CA LYS A 38 -11.79 12.02 -6.44
C LYS A 38 -13.07 11.57 -5.74
N SER A 39 -12.98 11.10 -4.49
CA SER A 39 -14.15 10.71 -3.71
C SER A 39 -14.95 11.92 -3.23
N VAL A 40 -14.30 12.99 -2.77
CA VAL A 40 -14.99 14.24 -2.36
C VAL A 40 -15.77 14.84 -3.52
N VAL A 41 -15.17 14.93 -4.71
CA VAL A 41 -15.84 15.43 -5.93
C VAL A 41 -17.07 14.56 -6.29
N ARG A 42 -17.00 13.25 -6.06
CA ARG A 42 -18.07 12.31 -6.40
C ARG A 42 -19.16 12.22 -5.33
N LEU A 43 -18.81 12.41 -4.06
CA LEU A 43 -19.74 12.50 -2.93
C LEU A 43 -20.61 13.75 -3.05
N CYS A 44 -20.02 14.88 -3.46
CA CYS A 44 -20.77 16.10 -3.74
C CYS A 44 -21.79 15.95 -4.89
N LYS A 45 -21.62 14.91 -5.73
CA LYS A 45 -22.53 14.54 -6.83
C LYS A 45 -23.59 13.50 -6.44
N ASN A 46 -23.72 13.18 -5.14
CA ASN A 46 -24.76 12.31 -4.55
C ASN A 46 -24.84 10.88 -5.14
N GLN A 47 -23.69 10.31 -5.52
CA GLN A 47 -23.59 8.96 -6.08
C GLN A 47 -23.11 7.94 -5.02
N PRO A 48 -23.88 6.90 -4.68
CA PRO A 48 -23.57 5.96 -3.60
C PRO A 48 -22.30 5.11 -3.82
N HIS A 49 -21.84 4.94 -5.07
CA HIS A 49 -20.60 4.20 -5.40
C HIS A 49 -19.29 4.94 -5.07
N ALA A 50 -19.34 6.17 -4.53
CA ALA A 50 -18.14 6.96 -4.20
C ALA A 50 -17.34 6.40 -3.01
N ARG A 51 -18.00 5.66 -2.09
CA ARG A 51 -17.41 5.16 -0.84
C ARG A 51 -16.47 3.99 -1.05
N LEU A 52 -16.78 3.08 -1.98
CA LEU A 52 -15.96 1.90 -2.26
C LEU A 52 -14.60 2.31 -2.86
N SER A 53 -14.60 3.23 -3.83
CA SER A 53 -13.37 3.76 -4.43
C SER A 53 -12.49 4.55 -3.44
N MET A 54 -13.08 5.10 -2.38
CA MET A 54 -12.37 5.81 -1.32
C MET A 54 -11.72 4.84 -0.33
N ALA A 55 -12.49 3.84 0.12
CA ALA A 55 -12.00 2.78 1.00
C ALA A 55 -10.81 2.03 0.37
N GLN A 56 -10.88 1.78 -0.93
CA GLN A 56 -9.77 1.16 -1.67
C GLN A 56 -8.49 1.99 -1.66
N GLY A 57 -8.60 3.29 -1.92
CA GLY A 57 -7.44 4.19 -1.96
C GLY A 57 -6.81 4.39 -0.59
N ILE A 58 -7.64 4.44 0.47
CA ILE A 58 -7.18 4.50 1.85
C ILE A 58 -6.42 3.22 2.23
N ALA A 59 -6.97 2.04 1.92
CA ALA A 59 -6.32 0.76 2.20
C ALA A 59 -4.96 0.63 1.47
N LEU A 60 -4.92 1.04 0.19
CA LEU A 60 -3.70 1.00 -0.60
C LEU A 60 -2.63 1.96 -0.07
N ALA A 61 -3.01 3.19 0.29
CA ALA A 61 -2.11 4.16 0.89
C ALA A 61 -1.55 3.69 2.25
N LEU A 62 -2.39 3.08 3.08
CA LEU A 62 -1.98 2.49 4.35
C LEU A 62 -0.99 1.32 4.16
N CYS A 63 -1.19 0.47 3.15
CA CYS A 63 -0.23 -0.59 2.82
C CYS A 63 1.15 -0.04 2.46
N PHE A 64 1.20 1.03 1.68
CA PHE A 64 2.46 1.68 1.33
C PHE A 64 3.14 2.32 2.54
N LYS A 65 2.38 2.99 3.43
CA LYS A 65 2.94 3.52 4.68
C LYS A 65 3.45 2.43 5.61
N LEU A 66 2.72 1.32 5.75
CA LEU A 66 3.14 0.16 6.54
C LEU A 66 4.39 -0.50 5.93
N GLY A 67 4.50 -0.58 4.61
CA GLY A 67 5.70 -1.09 3.93
C GLY A 67 6.96 -0.28 4.27
N GLY A 68 6.85 1.05 4.36
CA GLY A 68 7.94 1.92 4.81
C GLY A 68 8.33 1.68 6.27
N GLU A 69 7.35 1.51 7.17
CA GLU A 69 7.59 1.21 8.58
C GLU A 69 8.27 -0.16 8.79
N VAL A 70 7.87 -1.17 8.01
CA VAL A 70 8.52 -2.49 7.99
C VAL A 70 9.97 -2.38 7.50
N LEU A 71 10.23 -1.60 6.44
CA LEU A 71 11.59 -1.39 5.93
C LEU A 71 12.48 -0.66 6.95
N ARG A 72 11.91 0.29 7.71
CA ARG A 72 12.60 1.02 8.78
C ARG A 72 12.94 0.13 9.96
N THR A 73 12.06 -0.79 10.33
CA THR A 73 12.32 -1.72 11.42
C THR A 73 13.31 -2.81 11.00
N VAL A 74 13.35 -3.23 9.72
CA VAL A 74 14.31 -4.21 9.14
C VAL A 74 15.78 -3.86 9.43
N ILE A 75 16.10 -2.57 9.52
CA ILE A 75 17.47 -2.11 9.77
C ILE A 75 17.83 -2.07 11.28
N VAL A 76 16.83 -2.13 12.18
CA VAL A 76 16.97 -1.83 13.62
C VAL A 76 16.95 -3.06 14.54
N ARG A 77 16.41 -4.22 14.15
CA ARG A 77 16.41 -5.46 14.98
C ARG A 77 17.14 -6.61 14.29
N GLU A 78 17.46 -7.66 15.04
CA GLU A 78 18.09 -8.88 14.51
C GLU A 78 17.26 -9.48 13.36
N TRP A 79 17.96 -9.89 12.28
CA TRP A 79 17.39 -10.34 11.00
C TRP A 79 16.29 -11.41 11.10
N SER A 80 16.27 -12.21 12.16
CA SER A 80 15.37 -13.35 12.32
C SER A 80 13.95 -12.95 12.77
N GLU A 81 13.80 -11.93 13.62
CA GLU A 81 12.48 -11.55 14.15
C GLU A 81 11.71 -10.59 13.23
N LEU A 82 12.44 -9.86 12.39
CA LEU A 82 11.90 -8.83 11.51
C LEU A 82 11.20 -9.36 10.26
N LEU A 83 11.77 -10.42 9.69
CA LEU A 83 11.23 -11.07 8.51
C LEU A 83 9.85 -11.66 8.83
N VAL A 84 9.67 -12.20 10.03
CA VAL A 84 8.39 -12.74 10.51
C VAL A 84 7.35 -11.64 10.74
N LEU A 85 7.71 -10.54 11.44
CA LEU A 85 6.78 -9.43 11.66
C LEU A 85 6.35 -8.76 10.35
N GLY A 86 7.30 -8.54 9.43
CA GLY A 86 7.05 -7.97 8.11
C GLY A 86 6.20 -8.87 7.23
N ALA A 87 6.44 -10.18 7.25
CA ALA A 87 5.63 -11.16 6.52
C ALA A 87 4.18 -11.17 7.00
N ILE A 88 3.93 -11.05 8.31
CA ILE A 88 2.57 -11.02 8.87
C ILE A 88 1.82 -9.74 8.45
N ILE A 89 2.47 -8.59 8.53
CA ILE A 89 1.87 -7.30 8.14
C ILE A 89 1.60 -7.28 6.63
N PHE A 90 2.54 -7.77 5.82
CA PHE A 90 2.37 -7.91 4.37
C PHE A 90 1.23 -8.88 4.03
N LEU A 91 1.16 -10.02 4.71
CA LEU A 91 0.11 -11.02 4.50
C LEU A 91 -1.27 -10.46 4.87
N HIS A 92 -1.37 -9.67 5.94
CA HIS A 92 -2.61 -9.01 6.34
C HIS A 92 -3.04 -7.98 5.29
N ALA A 93 -2.12 -7.14 4.83
CA ALA A 93 -2.34 -6.19 3.74
C ALA A 93 -2.81 -6.89 2.46
N ALA A 94 -2.16 -7.99 2.08
CA ALA A 94 -2.49 -8.78 0.90
C ALA A 94 -3.88 -9.42 1.02
N MET A 95 -4.22 -10.01 2.17
CA MET A 95 -5.54 -10.58 2.44
C MET A 95 -6.65 -9.54 2.32
N SER A 96 -6.48 -8.36 2.94
CA SER A 96 -7.46 -7.28 2.86
C SER A 96 -7.61 -6.71 1.44
N ILE A 97 -6.52 -6.66 0.67
CA ILE A 97 -6.55 -6.24 -0.74
C ILE A 97 -7.22 -7.28 -1.63
N LEU A 98 -6.98 -8.58 -1.41
CA LEU A 98 -7.57 -9.67 -2.19
C LEU A 98 -9.10 -9.66 -2.09
N ILE A 99 -9.63 -9.50 -0.88
CA ILE A 99 -11.07 -9.40 -0.63
C ILE A 99 -11.66 -8.16 -1.32
N HIS A 100 -10.93 -7.05 -1.31
CA HIS A 100 -11.40 -5.82 -1.94
C HIS A 100 -11.33 -5.86 -3.48
N TRP A 101 -10.40 -6.62 -4.06
CA TRP A 101 -10.34 -6.87 -5.50
C TRP A 101 -11.51 -7.72 -5.97
N GLU A 102 -11.90 -8.72 -5.17
CA GLU A 102 -13.07 -9.55 -5.47
C GLU A 102 -14.34 -8.71 -5.54
N ILE A 103 -14.57 -7.85 -4.55
CA ILE A 103 -15.73 -6.94 -4.51
C ILE A 103 -15.73 -5.96 -5.72
N LYS A 104 -14.55 -5.47 -6.13
CA LYS A 104 -14.45 -4.57 -7.29
C LYS A 104 -14.68 -5.26 -8.63
N MET A 105 -14.29 -6.53 -8.75
CA MET A 105 -14.51 -7.32 -9.96
C MET A 105 -16.00 -7.65 -10.13
N GLU A 106 -16.70 -7.84 -9.01
CA GLU A 106 -18.12 -8.13 -8.97
C GLU A 106 -18.99 -6.91 -9.34
N GLU A 107 -18.63 -5.71 -8.86
CA GLU A 107 -19.27 -4.45 -9.29
C GLU A 107 -19.14 -4.22 -10.81
N LYS A 108 -17.96 -4.52 -11.40
CA LYS A 108 -17.76 -4.38 -12.85
C LYS A 108 -18.61 -5.34 -13.67
N ARG A 109 -18.87 -6.54 -13.16
CA ARG A 109 -19.78 -7.51 -13.81
C ARG A 109 -21.23 -7.04 -13.75
N LEU A 110 -21.63 -6.41 -12.64
CA LEU A 110 -22.99 -5.90 -12.49
C LEU A 110 -23.27 -4.68 -13.40
N SER A 111 -22.31 -3.76 -13.52
CA SER A 111 -22.46 -2.58 -14.41
C SER A 111 -22.47 -2.94 -15.89
N ALA A 112 -21.74 -4.00 -16.30
CA ALA A 112 -21.75 -4.47 -17.68
C ALA A 112 -23.06 -5.17 -18.08
N MET A 113 -23.85 -5.62 -17.09
CA MET A 113 -25.15 -6.25 -17.32
C MET A 113 -26.27 -5.22 -17.50
N SER A 114 -26.16 -4.02 -16.89
CA SER A 114 -27.17 -2.96 -17.11
C SER A 114 -27.08 -2.35 -18.51
N ASP A 115 -25.86 -2.21 -19.07
CA ASP A 115 -25.65 -1.72 -20.45
C ASP A 115 -26.21 -2.65 -21.54
N LEU A 116 -26.52 -3.91 -21.21
CA LEU A 116 -27.13 -4.86 -22.15
C LEU A 116 -28.67 -4.88 -22.09
N THR A 117 -29.26 -4.14 -21.15
CA THR A 117 -30.72 -4.07 -20.94
C THR A 117 -31.32 -2.74 -21.41
N ASP A 118 -30.48 -1.80 -21.90
CA ASP A 118 -30.86 -0.55 -22.56
C ASP A 118 -30.72 -0.65 -24.09
#